data_AF-A0A519KSV2-F1
#
_entry.id   AF-A0A519KSV2-F1
#
_cell.length_a   1.000
_cell.length_b   1.000
_cell.length_c   1.000
_cell.angle_alpha   90.00
_cell.angle_beta   90.00
_cell.angle_gamma   90.00
#
_symmetry.space_group_name_H-M   'P 1'
#
loop_
_entity.id
_entity.type
_entity.pdbx_description
1 polymer ?
#
loop_
_entity_poly.entity_id
_entity_poly.type
_entity_poly.pdbx_seq_one_letter_code
_entity_poly.pdbx_strand_id
1 'polypeptide(L)'
;DPKEVMAELTGRIGGSSKGKGGSMHMFDVPTGFYGGHGIVGAQVALGTGLAFAGKYRGDDSVAFVYFGDGASNQGQVYESFNMAQLWKLPAIYIIENNQYAMGTSIERSSSTTELYQRGASFGIPGEQVDGMDVLAVRDAVARAVKRAREGGGPFILEVKTYRYRGHSMSDPAKYRSKEEVDEVKKTRDPIDHVKMLLEQAKATDEELKAIDNEIKAIVAEAVQFAQESPEPDPSELYTDVYVEA
;
A
#
# COMPACT_ATOMS: atom_id res chain seq x y z
N ASP A 1 -10.71 -10.87 -5.04
CA ASP A 1 -10.27 -11.86 -6.05
C ASP A 1 -9.47 -11.15 -7.17
N PRO A 2 -8.35 -11.68 -7.71
CA PRO A 2 -7.64 -11.07 -8.85
C PRO A 2 -8.53 -10.73 -10.06
N LYS A 3 -9.60 -11.50 -10.28
CA LYS A 3 -10.60 -11.25 -11.32
C LYS A 3 -11.33 -9.92 -11.12
N GLU A 4 -11.80 -9.66 -9.91
CA GLU A 4 -12.47 -8.40 -9.54
C GLU A 4 -11.52 -7.21 -9.69
N VAL A 5 -10.26 -7.37 -9.27
CA VAL A 5 -9.24 -6.31 -9.43
C VAL A 5 -8.99 -5.99 -10.90
N MET A 6 -8.80 -7.01 -11.75
CA MET A 6 -8.57 -6.81 -13.18
C MET A 6 -9.81 -6.22 -13.89
N ALA A 7 -11.00 -6.68 -13.54
CA ALA A 7 -12.26 -6.14 -14.06
C ALA A 7 -12.43 -4.66 -13.66
N GLU A 8 -12.11 -4.29 -12.42
CA GLU A 8 -12.16 -2.90 -11.96
C GLU A 8 -11.16 -2.01 -12.73
N LEU A 9 -9.92 -2.47 -12.94
CA LEU A 9 -8.90 -1.75 -13.72
C LEU A 9 -9.34 -1.48 -15.16
N THR A 10 -10.18 -2.34 -15.72
CA THR A 10 -10.69 -2.24 -17.09
C THR A 10 -12.09 -1.60 -17.16
N GLY A 11 -12.62 -1.10 -16.04
CA GLY A 11 -13.90 -0.40 -15.98
C GLY A 11 -15.10 -1.31 -16.24
N ARG A 12 -15.03 -2.57 -15.82
CA ARG A 12 -16.08 -3.59 -16.08
C ARG A 12 -16.96 -3.81 -14.85
N ILE A 13 -18.21 -4.22 -15.07
CA ILE A 13 -19.20 -4.41 -13.99
C ILE A 13 -18.79 -5.46 -12.96
N GLY A 14 -17.96 -6.44 -13.36
CA GLY A 14 -17.41 -7.45 -12.47
C GLY A 14 -16.30 -6.95 -11.54
N GLY A 15 -15.98 -5.65 -11.57
CA GLY A 15 -15.02 -5.03 -10.67
C GLY A 15 -15.55 -4.87 -9.25
N SER A 16 -14.63 -4.76 -8.28
CA SER A 16 -14.97 -4.61 -6.85
C SER A 16 -15.87 -3.39 -6.57
N SER A 17 -15.76 -2.36 -7.40
CA SER A 17 -16.52 -1.11 -7.33
C SER A 17 -17.40 -0.95 -8.58
N LYS A 18 -17.81 -2.07 -9.21
CA LYS A 18 -18.66 -2.10 -10.42
C LYS A 18 -18.05 -1.35 -11.62
N GLY A 19 -16.72 -1.24 -11.68
CA GLY A 19 -16.01 -0.52 -12.74
C GLY A 19 -16.04 1.01 -12.60
N LYS A 20 -16.57 1.55 -11.49
CA LYS A 20 -16.67 3.00 -11.23
C LYS A 20 -15.38 3.59 -10.65
N GLY A 21 -14.59 2.77 -9.96
CA GLY A 21 -13.46 3.21 -9.17
C GLY A 21 -12.11 3.17 -9.90
N GLY A 22 -11.96 2.26 -10.86
CA GLY A 22 -10.72 2.09 -11.62
C GLY A 22 -9.52 1.76 -10.73
N SER A 23 -8.33 2.12 -11.18
CA SER A 23 -7.07 1.83 -10.46
C SER A 23 -6.92 2.57 -9.12
N MET A 24 -7.67 3.64 -8.91
CA MET A 24 -7.51 4.52 -7.76
C MET A 24 -8.52 4.30 -6.65
N HIS A 25 -9.60 3.53 -6.85
CA HIS A 25 -10.71 3.44 -5.90
C HIS A 25 -11.28 2.01 -5.79
N MET A 26 -10.42 1.05 -5.48
CA MET A 26 -10.80 -0.31 -5.12
C MET A 26 -11.09 -0.42 -3.62
N PHE A 27 -12.21 -1.03 -3.26
CA PHE A 27 -12.67 -1.24 -1.89
C PHE A 27 -13.22 -2.65 -1.75
N ASP A 28 -13.00 -3.28 -0.59
CA ASP A 28 -13.58 -4.55 -0.20
C ASP A 28 -13.76 -4.58 1.32
N VAL A 29 -14.94 -4.14 1.77
CA VAL A 29 -15.29 -4.04 3.20
C VAL A 29 -15.23 -5.40 3.92
N PRO A 30 -15.76 -6.51 3.36
CA PRO A 30 -15.64 -7.84 3.95
C PRO A 30 -14.21 -8.27 4.32
N THR A 31 -13.20 -7.93 3.52
CA THR A 31 -11.79 -8.26 3.82
C THR A 31 -11.05 -7.16 4.58
N GLY A 32 -11.73 -6.05 4.89
CA GLY A 32 -11.14 -4.91 5.58
C GLY A 32 -10.21 -4.07 4.69
N PHE A 33 -10.38 -4.14 3.37
CA PHE A 33 -9.62 -3.34 2.41
C PHE A 33 -10.38 -2.05 2.07
N TYR A 34 -10.02 -0.96 2.73
CA TYR A 34 -10.63 0.36 2.54
C TYR A 34 -9.84 1.22 1.56
N GLY A 35 -9.46 0.63 0.42
CA GLY A 35 -8.46 1.12 -0.52
C GLY A 35 -8.75 2.46 -1.23
N GLY A 36 -8.19 2.60 -2.44
CA GLY A 36 -7.54 3.82 -2.89
C GLY A 36 -8.33 5.15 -2.82
N HIS A 37 -7.55 6.22 -2.59
CA HIS A 37 -8.03 7.59 -2.55
C HIS A 37 -7.28 8.43 -3.58
N GLY A 38 -8.02 9.17 -4.40
CA GLY A 38 -7.45 10.11 -5.38
C GLY A 38 -6.81 11.35 -4.75
N ILE A 39 -7.15 11.64 -3.48
CA ILE A 39 -6.58 12.75 -2.73
C ILE A 39 -5.39 12.26 -1.90
N VAL A 40 -4.21 12.78 -2.23
CA VAL A 40 -2.95 12.41 -1.58
C VAL A 40 -3.03 12.63 -0.06
N GLY A 41 -2.82 11.57 0.70
CA GLY A 41 -2.80 11.58 2.17
C GLY A 41 -4.18 11.47 2.84
N ALA A 42 -5.28 11.51 2.09
CA ALA A 42 -6.63 11.46 2.66
C ALA A 42 -6.90 10.13 3.39
N GLN A 43 -6.30 9.04 2.91
CA GLN A 43 -6.41 7.73 3.53
C GLN A 43 -5.83 7.68 4.95
N VAL A 44 -4.95 8.62 5.32
CA VAL A 44 -4.31 8.60 6.64
C VAL A 44 -5.31 8.95 7.74
N ALA A 45 -6.17 9.94 7.49
CA ALA A 45 -7.26 10.29 8.39
C ALA A 45 -8.31 9.18 8.46
N LEU A 46 -8.67 8.58 7.32
CA LEU A 46 -9.61 7.45 7.28
C LEU A 46 -9.08 6.24 8.05
N GLY A 47 -7.85 5.83 7.79
CA GLY A 47 -7.19 4.71 8.48
C GLY A 47 -7.10 4.94 10.00
N THR A 48 -6.88 6.18 10.42
CA THR A 48 -6.93 6.57 11.83
C THR A 48 -8.33 6.42 12.42
N GLY A 49 -9.37 6.79 11.69
CA GLY A 49 -10.77 6.57 12.07
C GLY A 49 -11.13 5.08 12.16
N LEU A 50 -10.62 4.24 11.25
CA LEU A 50 -10.80 2.79 11.31
C LEU A 50 -10.13 2.18 12.55
N ALA A 51 -8.91 2.64 12.90
CA ALA A 51 -8.25 2.25 14.15
C ALA A 51 -9.05 2.65 15.39
N PHE A 52 -9.64 3.84 15.38
CA PHE A 52 -10.55 4.30 16.44
C PHE A 52 -11.77 3.40 16.54
N ALA A 53 -12.41 3.08 15.41
CA ALA A 53 -13.60 2.26 15.37
C ALA A 53 -13.33 0.84 15.90
N GLY A 54 -12.19 0.24 15.53
CA GLY A 54 -11.74 -1.05 16.06
C GLY A 54 -11.54 -1.02 17.57
N LYS A 55 -10.80 -0.02 18.06
CA LYS A 55 -10.61 0.19 19.51
C LYS A 55 -11.92 0.40 20.25
N TYR A 56 -12.84 1.19 19.69
CA TYR A 56 -14.14 1.50 20.29
C TYR A 56 -15.03 0.25 20.41
N ARG A 57 -14.98 -0.66 19.42
CA ARG A 57 -15.70 -1.93 19.45
C ARG A 57 -15.02 -3.03 20.26
N GLY A 58 -13.71 -2.89 20.53
CA GLY A 58 -12.93 -3.90 21.24
C GLY A 58 -12.68 -5.16 20.40
N ASP A 59 -12.55 -5.03 19.07
CA ASP A 59 -12.45 -6.17 18.14
C ASP A 59 -11.00 -6.62 17.81
N ASP A 60 -10.02 -6.21 18.63
CA ASP A 60 -8.56 -6.51 18.49
C ASP A 60 -7.96 -6.17 17.10
N SER A 61 -8.66 -5.35 16.31
CA SER A 61 -8.21 -4.94 15.00
C SER A 61 -7.06 -3.92 15.09
N VAL A 62 -6.16 -4.00 14.12
CA VAL A 62 -5.06 -3.06 13.92
C VAL A 62 -5.21 -2.48 12.52
N ALA A 63 -5.25 -1.15 12.42
CA ALA A 63 -5.35 -0.48 11.12
C ALA A 63 -3.96 -0.29 10.52
N PHE A 64 -3.79 -0.78 9.29
CA PHE A 64 -2.60 -0.56 8.48
C PHE A 64 -2.87 0.60 7.54
N VAL A 65 -2.08 1.67 7.67
CA VAL A 65 -2.34 2.94 7.00
C VAL A 65 -1.18 3.23 6.05
N TYR A 66 -1.34 2.88 4.77
CA TYR A 66 -0.30 2.99 3.75
C TYR A 66 -0.32 4.35 3.05
N PHE A 67 0.85 4.97 2.88
CA PHE A 67 1.02 6.21 2.13
C PHE A 67 2.49 6.41 1.71
N GLY A 68 2.72 7.22 0.67
CA GLY A 68 4.07 7.47 0.15
C GLY A 68 4.82 8.60 0.86
N ASP A 69 6.10 8.75 0.53
CA ASP A 69 6.97 9.84 0.99
C ASP A 69 6.36 11.23 0.71
N GLY A 70 5.80 11.45 -0.49
CA GLY A 70 5.11 12.71 -0.81
C GLY A 70 3.86 12.98 0.02
N ALA A 71 3.07 11.96 0.31
CA ALA A 71 1.86 12.08 1.12
C ALA A 71 2.17 12.41 2.59
N SER A 72 3.36 12.00 3.06
CA SER A 72 3.85 12.25 4.42
C SER A 72 3.99 13.75 4.76
N ASN A 73 4.00 14.61 3.75
CA ASN A 73 4.11 16.06 3.91
C ASN A 73 2.75 16.77 4.04
N GLN A 74 1.63 16.05 3.96
CA GLN A 74 0.29 16.64 4.06
C GLN A 74 -0.08 16.95 5.52
N GLY A 75 -0.72 18.10 5.77
CA GLY A 75 -1.11 18.53 7.12
C GLY A 75 -2.00 17.52 7.86
N GLN A 76 -2.97 16.94 7.15
CA GLN A 76 -3.89 15.92 7.70
C GLN A 76 -3.17 14.67 8.25
N VAL A 77 -1.94 14.38 7.79
CA VAL A 77 -1.13 13.27 8.32
C VAL A 77 -0.70 13.57 9.76
N TYR A 78 -0.26 14.80 10.03
CA TYR A 78 0.14 15.23 11.38
C TYR A 78 -1.06 15.33 12.32
N GLU A 79 -2.19 15.83 11.82
CA GLU A 79 -3.45 15.82 12.59
C GLU A 79 -3.84 14.39 12.97
N SER A 80 -3.73 13.45 12.04
CA SER A 80 -3.98 12.02 12.28
C SER A 80 -3.06 11.43 13.35
N PHE A 81 -1.76 11.74 13.29
CA PHE A 81 -0.79 11.31 14.31
C PHE A 81 -1.15 11.83 15.70
N ASN A 82 -1.49 13.12 15.81
CA ASN A 82 -1.91 13.69 17.08
C ASN A 82 -3.09 12.93 17.69
N MET A 83 -4.13 12.67 16.89
CA MET A 83 -5.34 11.97 17.34
C MET A 83 -5.05 10.52 17.71
N ALA A 84 -4.30 9.80 16.88
CA ALA A 84 -3.94 8.41 17.15
C ALA A 84 -3.14 8.24 18.43
N GLN A 85 -2.21 9.16 18.68
CA GLN A 85 -1.42 9.13 19.91
C GLN A 85 -2.26 9.51 21.13
N LEU A 86 -3.04 10.58 21.05
CA LEU A 86 -3.89 11.06 22.13
C LEU A 86 -4.82 9.95 22.63
N TRP A 87 -5.39 9.21 21.70
CA TRP A 87 -6.32 8.13 22.00
C TRP A 87 -5.68 6.75 22.09
N LYS A 88 -4.35 6.63 21.95
CA LYS A 88 -3.62 5.36 21.95
C LYS A 88 -4.25 4.33 21.01
N LEU A 89 -4.43 4.71 19.75
CA LEU A 89 -5.08 3.88 18.74
C LEU A 89 -4.14 2.77 18.22
N PRO A 90 -4.69 1.60 17.87
CA PRO A 90 -3.94 0.52 17.23
C PRO A 90 -3.75 0.81 15.73
N ALA A 91 -3.00 1.86 15.40
CA ALA A 91 -2.71 2.28 14.03
C ALA A 91 -1.21 2.09 13.71
N ILE A 92 -0.92 1.42 12.59
CA ILE A 92 0.43 1.30 12.04
C ILE A 92 0.48 2.15 10.77
N TYR A 93 1.22 3.24 10.83
CA TYR A 93 1.42 4.14 9.70
C TYR A 93 2.61 3.65 8.89
N ILE A 94 2.37 3.22 7.66
CA ILE A 94 3.38 2.63 6.78
C ILE A 94 3.69 3.63 5.68
N ILE A 95 4.90 4.18 5.76
CA ILE A 95 5.43 5.11 4.78
C ILE A 95 6.24 4.32 3.76
N GLU A 96 5.66 4.11 2.58
CA GLU A 96 6.35 3.52 1.44
C GLU A 96 7.24 4.59 0.79
N ASN A 97 8.46 4.73 1.33
CA ASN A 97 9.41 5.73 0.87
C ASN A 97 10.14 5.19 -0.36
N ASN A 98 9.63 5.55 -1.55
CA ASN A 98 10.22 5.17 -2.84
C ASN A 98 11.15 6.23 -3.44
N GLN A 99 11.54 7.22 -2.62
CA GLN A 99 12.41 8.36 -2.89
C GLN A 99 11.80 9.50 -3.74
N TYR A 100 10.62 9.32 -4.35
CA TYR A 100 10.05 10.28 -5.31
C TYR A 100 8.52 10.45 -5.22
N ALA A 101 8.11 11.68 -4.90
CA ALA A 101 6.74 12.15 -5.06
C ALA A 101 6.53 12.66 -6.50
N MET A 102 5.96 11.82 -7.36
CA MET A 102 5.96 12.02 -8.82
C MET A 102 7.39 12.23 -9.33
N GLY A 103 7.79 13.48 -9.63
CA GLY A 103 9.14 13.86 -10.05
C GLY A 103 9.95 14.65 -9.02
N THR A 104 9.41 14.85 -7.83
CA THR A 104 10.09 15.57 -6.73
C THR A 104 10.79 14.56 -5.84
N SER A 105 12.12 14.64 -5.74
CA SER A 105 12.88 13.78 -4.82
C SER A 105 12.59 14.14 -3.36
N ILE A 106 12.78 13.17 -2.47
CA ILE A 106 12.61 13.38 -1.03
C ILE A 106 13.52 14.50 -0.50
N GLU A 107 14.76 14.58 -0.97
CA GLU A 107 15.74 15.63 -0.63
C GLU A 107 15.26 17.05 -0.97
N ARG A 108 14.31 17.18 -1.90
CA ARG A 108 13.75 18.47 -2.33
C ARG A 108 12.40 18.80 -1.70
N SER A 109 11.79 17.84 -1.02
CA SER A 109 10.44 17.97 -0.46
C SER A 109 10.38 17.84 1.06
N SER A 110 11.46 17.39 1.70
CA SER A 110 11.50 17.10 3.14
C SER A 110 12.76 17.67 3.79
N SER A 111 12.60 18.40 4.89
CA SER A 111 13.72 18.85 5.71
C SER A 111 14.37 17.73 6.52
N THR A 112 13.60 16.67 6.81
CA THR A 112 14.05 15.44 7.45
C THR A 112 13.62 14.29 6.56
N THR A 113 14.61 13.59 5.99
CA THR A 113 14.39 12.51 5.01
C THR A 113 14.21 11.13 5.65
N GLU A 114 14.49 11.03 6.95
CA GLU A 114 14.19 9.89 7.82
C GLU A 114 12.72 9.96 8.28
N LEU A 115 11.81 9.46 7.44
CA LEU A 115 10.37 9.68 7.65
C LEU A 115 9.80 8.90 8.85
N TYR A 116 10.49 7.89 9.37
CA TYR A 116 10.08 7.23 10.62
C TYR A 116 10.04 8.19 11.82
N GLN A 117 10.79 9.30 11.76
CA GLN A 117 10.84 10.32 12.82
C GLN A 117 9.65 11.29 12.80
N ARG A 118 8.76 11.23 11.79
CA ARG A 118 7.64 12.19 11.63
C ARG A 118 6.67 12.19 12.81
N GLY A 119 6.62 11.10 13.58
CA GLY A 119 5.82 10.97 14.79
C GLY A 119 6.45 11.52 16.06
N ALA A 120 7.72 11.95 16.02
CA ALA A 120 8.50 12.28 17.22
C ALA A 120 7.90 13.43 18.04
N SER A 121 7.35 14.46 17.39
CA SER A 121 6.68 15.59 18.06
C SER A 121 5.44 15.18 18.86
N PHE A 122 4.84 14.04 18.53
CA PHE A 122 3.70 13.45 19.24
C PHE A 122 4.14 12.34 20.20
N GLY A 123 5.42 11.93 20.19
CA GLY A 123 5.89 10.77 20.94
C GLY A 123 5.38 9.44 20.36
N ILE A 124 5.15 9.39 19.05
CA ILE A 124 4.88 8.13 18.34
C ILE A 124 6.23 7.53 17.95
N PRO A 125 6.55 6.31 18.40
CA PRO A 125 7.77 5.63 17.99
C PRO A 125 7.70 5.22 16.51
N GLY A 126 8.85 5.19 15.85
CA GLY A 126 8.97 4.63 14.51
C GLY A 126 10.32 3.97 14.27
N GLU A 127 10.37 3.09 13.29
CA GLU A 127 11.60 2.45 12.82
C GLU A 127 11.69 2.52 11.28
N GLN A 128 12.92 2.60 10.78
CA GLN A 128 13.22 2.43 9.36
C GLN A 128 13.43 0.94 9.07
N VAL A 129 12.88 0.48 7.95
CA VAL A 129 12.95 -0.91 7.50
C VAL A 129 13.42 -0.93 6.06
N ASP A 130 14.31 -1.87 5.72
CA ASP A 130 14.62 -2.14 4.32
C ASP A 130 13.41 -2.79 3.65
N GLY A 131 12.71 -2.03 2.81
CA GLY A 131 11.55 -2.51 2.05
C GLY A 131 11.90 -3.46 0.91
N MET A 132 13.18 -3.63 0.61
CA MET A 132 13.67 -4.61 -0.37
C MET A 132 14.00 -5.96 0.27
N ASP A 133 13.86 -6.09 1.60
CA ASP A 133 14.00 -7.34 2.34
C ASP A 133 12.64 -7.75 2.93
N VAL A 134 12.05 -8.80 2.33
CA VAL A 134 10.72 -9.31 2.73
C VAL A 134 10.70 -9.82 4.17
N LEU A 135 11.80 -10.39 4.66
CA LEU A 135 11.88 -10.89 6.04
C LEU A 135 12.00 -9.73 7.04
N ALA A 136 12.77 -8.69 6.71
CA ALA A 136 12.87 -7.48 7.52
C ALA A 136 11.51 -6.78 7.64
N VAL A 137 10.77 -6.64 6.53
CA VAL A 137 9.41 -6.09 6.52
C VAL A 137 8.46 -6.94 7.36
N ARG A 138 8.46 -8.26 7.19
CA ARG A 138 7.63 -9.19 7.99
C ARG A 138 7.89 -9.01 9.48
N ASP A 139 9.15 -8.98 9.88
CA ASP A 139 9.53 -8.93 11.30
C ASP A 139 9.20 -7.58 11.94
N ALA A 140 9.39 -6.47 11.21
CA ALA A 140 9.02 -5.13 11.64
C ALA A 140 7.49 -5.00 11.81
N VAL A 141 6.72 -5.45 10.82
CA VAL A 141 5.27 -5.48 10.88
C VAL A 141 4.79 -6.33 12.07
N ALA A 142 5.36 -7.51 12.29
CA ALA A 142 4.99 -8.37 13.42
C ALA A 142 5.20 -7.67 14.78
N ARG A 143 6.31 -6.94 14.95
CA ARG A 143 6.57 -6.14 16.15
C ARG A 143 5.57 -4.99 16.32
N ALA A 144 5.29 -4.26 15.24
CA ALA A 144 4.36 -3.14 15.25
C ALA A 144 2.92 -3.61 15.58
N VAL A 145 2.47 -4.72 15.00
CA VAL A 145 1.15 -5.34 15.29
C VAL A 145 1.07 -5.77 16.74
N LYS A 146 2.07 -6.49 17.25
CA LYS A 146 2.11 -6.91 18.65
C LYS A 146 1.95 -5.71 19.58
N ARG A 147 2.74 -4.66 19.35
CA ARG A 147 2.70 -3.43 20.15
C ARG A 147 1.35 -2.72 20.08
N ALA A 148 0.73 -2.66 18.91
CA ALA A 148 -0.59 -2.05 18.72
C ALA A 148 -1.67 -2.79 19.52
N ARG A 149 -1.69 -4.13 19.45
CA ARG A 149 -2.63 -5.00 20.20
C ARG A 149 -2.41 -4.96 21.72
N GLU A 150 -1.15 -4.86 22.16
CA GLU A 150 -0.80 -4.72 23.58
C GLU A 150 -1.10 -3.31 24.15
N GLY A 151 -1.73 -2.43 23.38
CA GLY A 151 -2.15 -1.10 23.84
C GLY A 151 -1.02 -0.07 23.86
N GLY A 152 0.11 -0.34 23.21
CA GLY A 152 1.20 0.63 23.09
C GLY A 152 0.82 1.90 22.33
N GLY A 153 -0.30 1.89 21.59
CA GLY A 153 -0.73 2.98 20.71
C GLY A 153 -0.08 2.92 19.32
N PRO A 154 -0.06 4.02 18.57
CA PRO A 154 0.35 4.00 17.18
C PRO A 154 1.85 3.75 17.00
N PHE A 155 2.24 3.36 15.79
CA PHE A 155 3.63 3.13 15.39
C PHE A 155 3.86 3.57 13.93
N ILE A 156 5.06 4.06 13.61
CA ILE A 156 5.43 4.44 12.23
C ILE A 156 6.47 3.46 11.69
N LEU A 157 6.21 2.89 10.51
CA LEU A 157 7.17 2.11 9.74
C LEU A 157 7.55 2.91 8.49
N GLU A 158 8.81 3.34 8.40
CA GLU A 158 9.35 3.83 7.13
C GLU A 158 9.94 2.66 6.36
N VAL A 159 9.25 2.23 5.30
CA VAL A 159 9.66 1.14 4.43
C VAL A 159 10.43 1.74 3.25
N LYS A 160 11.76 1.66 3.31
CA LYS A 160 12.65 2.19 2.26
C LYS A 160 12.62 1.27 1.05
N THR A 161 12.06 1.75 -0.05
CA THR A 161 11.95 1.01 -1.31
C THR A 161 12.32 1.90 -2.50
N TYR A 162 12.07 1.44 -3.72
CA TYR A 162 12.37 2.18 -4.94
C TYR A 162 11.36 1.91 -6.05
N ARG A 163 10.87 2.96 -6.71
CA ARG A 163 9.88 2.84 -7.80
C ARG A 163 10.57 2.56 -9.14
N TYR A 164 10.49 1.37 -9.71
CA TYR A 164 11.18 1.06 -10.98
C TYR A 164 10.59 1.73 -12.22
N ARG A 165 9.29 2.04 -12.24
CA ARG A 165 8.60 2.68 -13.37
C ARG A 165 8.34 4.16 -13.10
N GLY A 166 7.93 4.90 -14.13
CA GLY A 166 7.41 6.25 -13.94
C GLY A 166 6.27 6.30 -12.93
N HIS A 167 5.93 7.49 -12.45
CA HIS A 167 4.85 7.69 -11.49
C HIS A 167 3.51 7.12 -11.97
N SER A 168 3.26 7.20 -13.27
CA SER A 168 2.10 6.65 -13.96
C SER A 168 2.51 6.12 -15.32
N MET A 169 1.56 5.49 -16.04
CA MET A 169 1.76 5.01 -17.41
C MET A 169 2.19 6.11 -18.39
N SER A 170 1.84 7.38 -18.10
CA SER A 170 2.19 8.54 -18.93
C SER A 170 3.43 9.29 -18.47
N ASP A 171 4.03 8.92 -17.33
CA ASP A 171 5.22 9.58 -16.80
C ASP A 171 6.52 9.00 -17.38
N PRO A 172 7.29 9.77 -18.17
CA PRO A 172 8.55 9.31 -18.75
C PRO A 172 9.72 9.24 -17.75
N ALA A 173 9.53 9.64 -16.49
CA ALA A 173 10.52 9.56 -15.41
C ALA A 173 11.84 10.34 -15.65
N LYS A 174 11.78 11.51 -16.32
CA LYS A 174 12.95 12.32 -16.71
C LYS A 174 13.73 12.99 -15.55
N TYR A 175 13.28 12.82 -14.31
CA TYR A 175 13.84 13.46 -13.10
C TYR A 175 14.86 12.57 -12.35
N ARG A 176 15.24 11.43 -12.94
CA ARG A 176 16.22 10.48 -12.41
C ARG A 176 16.91 9.74 -13.55
N SER A 177 18.10 9.20 -13.29
CA SER A 177 18.89 8.55 -14.33
C SER A 177 18.43 7.10 -14.55
N LYS A 178 18.72 6.55 -15.73
CA LYS A 178 18.46 5.11 -15.98
C LYS A 178 19.39 4.24 -15.15
N GLU A 179 20.61 4.73 -14.96
CA GLU A 179 21.69 4.08 -14.24
C GLU A 179 21.30 3.86 -12.77
N GLU A 180 20.69 4.87 -12.12
CA GLU A 180 20.18 4.77 -10.74
C GLU A 180 19.13 3.66 -10.62
N VAL A 181 18.15 3.63 -11.53
CA VAL A 181 17.08 2.63 -11.53
C VAL A 181 17.64 1.22 -11.78
N ASP A 182 18.53 1.08 -12.76
CA ASP A 182 19.13 -0.19 -13.15
C ASP A 182 20.05 -0.74 -12.05
N GLU A 183 20.77 0.12 -11.33
CA GLU A 183 21.59 -0.28 -10.19
C GLU A 183 20.73 -0.87 -9.08
N VAL A 184 19.68 -0.16 -8.65
CA VAL A 184 18.77 -0.65 -7.60
C VAL A 184 18.08 -1.94 -8.02
N LYS A 185 17.63 -2.03 -9.29
CA LYS A 185 16.99 -3.24 -9.80
C LYS A 185 17.95 -4.44 -9.82
N LYS A 186 19.21 -4.25 -10.20
CA LYS A 186 20.18 -5.36 -10.27
C LYS A 186 20.64 -5.83 -8.89
N THR A 187 20.69 -4.93 -7.92
CA THR A 187 21.35 -5.19 -6.63
C THR A 187 20.39 -5.37 -5.47
N ARG A 188 19.13 -4.94 -5.61
CA ARG A 188 18.17 -4.88 -4.50
C ARG A 188 16.76 -5.34 -4.87
N ASP A 189 16.52 -6.02 -5.99
CA ASP A 189 15.17 -6.50 -6.31
C ASP A 189 14.67 -7.49 -5.24
N PRO A 190 13.54 -7.21 -4.55
CA PRO A 190 13.05 -8.06 -3.47
C PRO A 190 12.64 -9.45 -3.96
N ILE A 191 12.24 -9.61 -5.23
CA ILE A 191 11.87 -10.90 -5.81
C ILE A 191 13.13 -11.75 -6.01
N ASP A 192 14.20 -11.16 -6.56
CA ASP A 192 15.47 -11.85 -6.71
C ASP A 192 16.06 -12.25 -5.35
N HIS A 193 15.94 -11.38 -4.35
CA HIS A 193 16.38 -11.69 -2.98
C HIS A 193 15.57 -12.84 -2.37
N VAL A 194 14.24 -12.85 -2.50
CA VAL A 194 13.40 -13.98 -2.04
C VAL A 194 13.76 -15.27 -2.76
N LYS A 195 13.99 -15.22 -4.07
CA LYS A 195 14.45 -16.39 -4.84
C LYS A 195 15.75 -16.96 -4.26
N MET A 196 16.74 -16.11 -3.99
CA MET A 196 18.00 -16.54 -3.36
C MET A 196 17.77 -17.19 -1.99
N LEU A 197 16.86 -16.66 -1.17
CA LEU A 197 16.52 -17.24 0.14
C LEU A 197 15.85 -18.61 0.00
N LEU A 198 14.97 -18.78 -0.98
CA LEU A 198 14.31 -20.05 -1.28
C LEU A 198 15.31 -21.10 -1.78
N GLU A 199 16.23 -20.72 -2.66
CA GLU A 199 17.31 -21.60 -3.13
C GLU A 199 18.21 -22.04 -1.98
N GLN A 200 18.56 -21.14 -1.06
CA GLN A 200 19.30 -21.47 0.17
C GLN A 200 18.50 -22.40 1.09
N ALA A 201 17.17 -22.27 1.10
CA ALA A 201 16.25 -23.17 1.78
C ALA A 201 15.99 -24.49 1.01
N LYS A 202 16.73 -24.74 -0.08
CA LYS A 202 16.69 -25.94 -0.92
C LYS A 202 15.42 -26.09 -1.78
N ALA A 203 14.74 -24.98 -2.08
CA ALA A 203 13.72 -24.98 -3.12
C ALA A 203 14.34 -25.32 -4.49
N THR A 204 13.66 -26.12 -5.29
CA THR A 204 14.15 -26.50 -6.62
C THR A 204 13.68 -25.54 -7.71
N ASP A 205 14.41 -25.49 -8.82
CA ASP A 205 13.99 -24.74 -10.01
C ASP A 205 12.62 -25.21 -10.51
N GLU A 206 12.30 -26.50 -10.38
CA GLU A 206 11.00 -27.06 -10.75
C GLU A 206 9.88 -26.52 -9.86
N GLU A 207 10.11 -26.41 -8.54
CA GLU A 207 9.13 -25.85 -7.60
C GLU A 207 8.87 -24.37 -7.90
N LEU A 208 9.93 -23.58 -8.13
CA LEU A 208 9.79 -22.16 -8.46
C LEU A 208 9.08 -21.95 -9.81
N LYS A 209 9.41 -22.76 -10.81
CA LYS A 209 8.70 -22.73 -12.12
C LYS A 209 7.24 -23.15 -11.99
N ALA A 210 6.91 -24.07 -11.09
CA ALA A 210 5.53 -24.47 -10.84
C ALA A 210 4.72 -23.30 -10.29
N ILE A 211 5.27 -22.55 -9.31
CA ILE A 211 4.66 -21.32 -8.78
C ILE A 211 4.47 -20.29 -9.90
N ASP A 212 5.50 -20.03 -10.70
CA ASP A 212 5.39 -19.08 -11.82
C ASP A 212 4.28 -19.45 -12.81
N ASN A 213 4.14 -20.74 -13.12
CA ASN A 213 3.12 -21.23 -14.03
C ASN A 213 1.71 -21.13 -13.43
N GLU A 214 1.56 -21.42 -12.15
CA GLU A 214 0.31 -21.24 -11.41
C GLU A 214 -0.12 -19.76 -11.44
N ILE A 215 0.77 -18.84 -11.06
CA ILE A 215 0.47 -17.41 -11.05
C ILE A 215 0.15 -16.89 -12.46
N LYS A 216 0.87 -17.35 -13.49
CA LYS A 216 0.55 -17.00 -14.89
C LYS A 216 -0.85 -17.47 -15.29
N ALA A 217 -1.26 -18.67 -14.88
CA ALA A 217 -2.60 -19.18 -15.15
C ALA A 217 -3.68 -18.32 -14.45
N ILE A 218 -3.48 -17.98 -13.18
CA ILE A 218 -4.38 -17.10 -12.41
C ILE A 218 -4.52 -15.72 -13.08
N VAL A 219 -3.40 -15.12 -13.50
CA VAL A 219 -3.42 -13.81 -14.18
C VAL A 219 -4.11 -13.91 -15.55
N ALA A 220 -3.85 -14.96 -16.33
CA ALA A 220 -4.50 -15.17 -17.62
C ALA A 220 -6.02 -15.32 -17.46
N GLU A 221 -6.46 -16.07 -16.45
CA GLU A 221 -7.88 -16.22 -16.11
C GLU A 221 -8.52 -14.89 -15.69
N ALA A 222 -7.83 -14.08 -14.87
CA ALA A 222 -8.30 -12.76 -14.47
C ALA A 222 -8.43 -11.79 -15.66
N VAL A 223 -7.48 -11.83 -16.60
CA VAL A 223 -7.53 -11.05 -17.84
C VAL A 223 -8.71 -11.50 -18.71
N GLN A 224 -8.88 -12.81 -18.90
CA GLN A 224 -10.01 -13.34 -19.66
C GLN A 224 -11.34 -12.93 -19.04
N PHE A 225 -11.50 -13.11 -17.72
CA PHE A 225 -12.69 -12.68 -16.99
C PHE A 225 -12.99 -11.19 -17.20
N ALA A 226 -11.98 -10.32 -17.11
CA ALA A 226 -12.15 -8.88 -17.34
C ALA A 226 -12.53 -8.54 -18.79
N GLN A 227 -12.01 -9.30 -19.77
CA GLN A 227 -12.37 -9.10 -21.19
C GLN A 227 -13.79 -9.56 -21.52
N GLU A 228 -14.25 -10.63 -20.87
CA GLU A 228 -15.59 -11.21 -21.04
C GLU A 228 -16.65 -10.50 -20.16
N SER A 229 -16.22 -9.83 -19.09
CA SER A 229 -17.11 -9.04 -18.23
C SER A 229 -17.73 -7.88 -19.03
N PRO A 230 -19.05 -7.66 -18.94
CA PRO A 230 -19.69 -6.59 -19.68
C PRO A 230 -19.31 -5.21 -19.12
N GLU A 231 -19.51 -4.19 -19.96
CA GLU A 231 -19.49 -2.80 -19.49
C GLU A 231 -20.65 -2.56 -18.51
N PRO A 232 -20.47 -1.70 -17.51
CA PRO A 232 -21.56 -1.25 -16.66
C PRO A 232 -22.67 -0.65 -17.52
N ASP A 233 -23.92 -1.01 -17.22
CA ASP A 233 -25.08 -0.35 -17.85
C ASP A 233 -25.06 1.16 -17.51
N PRO A 234 -25.42 2.07 -18.42
CA PRO A 234 -25.44 3.51 -18.13
C PRO A 234 -26.26 3.91 -16.89
N SER A 235 -27.24 3.09 -16.49
CA SER A 235 -28.00 3.31 -15.25
C SER A 235 -27.15 3.23 -13.98
N GLU A 236 -26.00 2.54 -14.00
CA GLU A 236 -25.05 2.48 -12.88
C GLU A 236 -24.48 3.86 -12.51
N LEU A 237 -24.53 4.85 -13.40
CA LEU A 237 -24.14 6.24 -13.08
C LEU A 237 -24.98 6.86 -11.97
N TYR A 238 -26.21 6.36 -11.76
CA TYR A 238 -27.16 6.90 -10.80
C TYR A 238 -27.29 6.05 -9.54
N THR A 239 -26.59 4.92 -9.46
CA THR A 239 -26.60 4.02 -8.30
C THR A 239 -25.44 4.33 -7.36
N ASP A 240 -25.59 3.98 -6.09
CA ASP A 240 -24.56 4.11 -5.04
C ASP A 240 -24.15 5.56 -4.70
N VAL A 241 -24.93 6.57 -5.12
CA VAL A 241 -24.75 7.99 -4.72
C VAL A 241 -25.32 8.24 -3.32
N TYR A 242 -26.47 7.62 -3.02
CA TYR A 242 -27.13 7.61 -1.72
C TYR A 242 -27.54 6.16 -1.38
N VAL A 243 -27.91 5.91 -0.12
CA VAL A 243 -28.36 4.59 0.35
C VAL A 243 -29.70 4.19 -0.30
N GLU A 244 -30.56 5.16 -0.56
CA GLU A 244 -31.81 5.01 -1.32
C GLU A 244 -31.69 5.82 -2.61
N ALA A 245 -32.21 5.28 -3.72
CA ALA A 245 -32.15 5.90 -5.04
C ALA A 245 -33.07 7.13 -5.17
#